data_AF-K8E7A6-F1
#
_entry.id   AF-K8E7A6-F1
#
_cell.length_a   1.000
_cell.length_b   1.000
_cell.length_c   1.000
_cell.angle_alpha   90.00
_cell.angle_beta   90.00
_cell.angle_gamma   90.00
#
_symmetry.space_group_name_H-M   'P 1'
#
loop_
_entity.id
_entity.type
_entity.pdbx_description
1 polymer ?
#
loop_
_entity_poly.entity_id
_entity_poly.type
_entity_poly.pdbx_seq_one_letter_code
_entity_poly.pdbx_strand_id
1 'polypeptide(L)'
;METKKQWGLVTAIKNFKAKHPDLFEFILFNIMSNVATIVNFIVLWIGTGFLFSQLAGINFHWFIFNYSTAEGGLSSFLSFLLAYVCAQIVNFFVQRKFVFSATIEIRKVLPLYILTVVFAGLISVWLPPHIIKLTQPFIHGLAPTLANVVNIVLQVVINYPMMKFKIMKKE
;
A
#
# COMPACT_ATOMS: atom_id res chain seq x y z
N MET A 1 -24.04 -11.64 -29.04
CA MET A 1 -24.63 -11.84 -27.70
C MET A 1 -23.77 -11.23 -26.59
N GLU A 2 -22.43 -11.21 -26.71
CA GLU A 2 -21.50 -10.55 -25.77
C GLU A 2 -21.73 -9.04 -25.59
N THR A 3 -22.04 -8.33 -26.68
CA THR A 3 -22.24 -6.86 -26.66
C THR A 3 -23.42 -6.41 -25.78
N LYS A 4 -24.55 -7.12 -25.77
CA LYS A 4 -25.70 -6.78 -24.89
C LYS A 4 -25.40 -6.99 -23.41
N LYS A 5 -24.62 -8.02 -23.05
CA LYS A 5 -24.23 -8.33 -21.66
C LYS A 5 -23.25 -7.29 -21.11
N GLN A 6 -22.35 -6.80 -21.95
CA GLN A 6 -21.40 -5.74 -21.64
C GLN A 6 -22.12 -4.41 -21.33
N TRP A 7 -23.16 -4.06 -22.11
CA TRP A 7 -23.99 -2.88 -21.85
C TRP A 7 -24.78 -2.99 -20.54
N GLY A 8 -25.29 -4.17 -20.20
CA GLY A 8 -25.97 -4.43 -18.93
C GLY A 8 -25.06 -4.23 -17.71
N LEU A 9 -23.85 -4.79 -17.74
CA LEU A 9 -22.85 -4.63 -16.67
C LEU A 9 -22.38 -3.17 -16.52
N VAL A 10 -22.07 -2.50 -17.63
CA VAL A 10 -21.66 -1.08 -17.60
C VAL A 10 -22.77 -0.19 -17.03
N THR A 11 -24.03 -0.47 -17.39
CA THR A 11 -25.19 0.27 -16.88
C THR A 11 -25.42 -0.02 -15.39
N ALA A 12 -25.25 -1.28 -14.96
CA ALA A 12 -25.33 -1.65 -13.55
C ALA A 12 -24.23 -0.98 -12.71
N ILE A 13 -22.99 -0.91 -13.21
CA ILE A 13 -21.87 -0.21 -12.55
C ILE A 13 -22.15 1.30 -12.46
N LYS A 14 -22.66 1.92 -13.53
CA LYS A 14 -23.05 3.34 -13.51
C LYS A 14 -24.15 3.61 -12.48
N ASN A 15 -25.18 2.76 -12.44
CA ASN A 15 -26.28 2.89 -11.49
C ASN A 15 -25.81 2.65 -10.04
N PHE A 16 -24.90 1.70 -9.81
CA PHE A 16 -24.32 1.45 -8.50
C PHE A 16 -23.45 2.62 -8.04
N LYS A 17 -22.61 3.18 -8.92
CA LYS A 17 -21.82 4.38 -8.64
C LYS A 17 -22.71 5.58 -8.27
N ALA A 18 -23.84 5.75 -8.96
CA ALA A 18 -24.78 6.83 -8.66
C ALA A 18 -25.50 6.63 -7.31
N LYS A 19 -25.83 5.39 -6.95
CA LYS A 19 -26.51 5.07 -5.69
C LYS A 19 -25.59 5.04 -4.46
N HIS A 20 -24.34 4.62 -4.63
CA HIS A 20 -23.36 4.44 -3.55
C HIS A 20 -21.98 4.99 -3.95
N PRO A 21 -21.83 6.32 -4.10
CA PRO A 21 -20.57 6.92 -4.55
C PRO A 21 -19.41 6.64 -3.60
N ASP A 22 -19.66 6.66 -2.29
CA ASP A 22 -18.62 6.43 -1.27
C ASP A 22 -18.10 4.99 -1.28
N LEU A 23 -19.00 4.01 -1.41
CA LEU A 23 -18.65 2.60 -1.49
C LEU A 23 -17.92 2.29 -2.80
N PHE A 24 -18.31 2.93 -3.91
CA PHE A 24 -17.60 2.81 -5.18
C PHE A 24 -16.16 3.35 -5.07
N GLU A 25 -15.96 4.52 -4.46
CA GLU A 25 -14.62 5.06 -4.21
C GLU A 25 -13.79 4.13 -3.30
N PHE A 26 -14.41 3.52 -2.28
CA PHE A 26 -13.73 2.55 -1.41
C PHE A 26 -13.29 1.28 -2.16
N ILE A 27 -14.15 0.72 -3.01
CA ILE A 27 -13.81 -0.45 -3.82
C ILE A 27 -12.69 -0.09 -4.80
N LEU A 28 -12.83 1.04 -5.49
CA LEU A 28 -11.84 1.47 -6.47
C LEU A 28 -10.49 1.80 -5.82
N PHE A 29 -10.50 2.39 -4.62
CA PHE A 29 -9.31 2.60 -3.80
C PHE A 29 -8.54 1.30 -3.57
N ASN A 30 -9.22 0.25 -3.12
CA ASN A 30 -8.60 -1.05 -2.84
C ASN A 30 -8.07 -1.71 -4.11
N ILE A 31 -8.82 -1.63 -5.22
CA ILE A 31 -8.38 -2.18 -6.51
C ILE A 31 -7.12 -1.45 -6.99
N MET A 32 -7.14 -0.12 -6.96
CA MET A 32 -6.04 0.72 -7.44
C MET A 32 -4.78 0.63 -6.57
N SER A 33 -4.93 0.40 -5.26
CA SER A 33 -3.79 0.13 -4.38
C SER A 33 -2.96 -1.09 -4.82
N ASN A 34 -3.55 -2.08 -5.48
CA ASN A 34 -2.79 -3.22 -6.01
C ASN A 34 -1.79 -2.81 -7.10
N VAL A 35 -2.04 -1.72 -7.84
CA VAL A 35 -1.08 -1.21 -8.83
C VAL A 35 0.21 -0.77 -8.12
N ALA A 36 0.09 -0.08 -6.99
CA ALA A 36 1.22 0.31 -6.18
C ALA A 36 1.95 -0.91 -5.58
N THR A 37 1.20 -1.93 -5.16
CA THR A 37 1.76 -3.18 -4.66
C THR A 37 2.58 -3.92 -5.73
N ILE A 38 2.10 -3.97 -6.97
CA ILE A 38 2.84 -4.56 -8.09
C ILE A 38 4.15 -3.79 -8.32
N VAL A 39 4.10 -2.46 -8.33
CA VAL A 39 5.30 -1.62 -8.44
C VAL A 39 6.27 -1.88 -7.29
N ASN A 40 5.76 -2.01 -6.06
CA ASN A 40 6.60 -2.35 -4.90
C ASN A 40 7.38 -3.65 -5.14
N PHE A 41 6.71 -4.72 -5.54
CA PHE A 41 7.36 -6.01 -5.79
C PHE A 41 8.40 -5.95 -6.92
N ILE A 42 8.07 -5.29 -8.03
CA ILE A 42 8.99 -5.15 -9.17
C ILE A 42 10.26 -4.40 -8.74
N VAL A 43 10.10 -3.27 -8.06
CA VAL A 43 11.23 -2.45 -7.60
C VAL A 43 12.03 -3.20 -6.53
N LEU A 44 11.37 -3.96 -5.65
CA LEU A 44 12.04 -4.77 -4.64
C LEU A 44 12.95 -5.82 -5.29
N TRP A 45 12.43 -6.58 -6.27
CA TRP A 45 13.22 -7.58 -7.00
C TRP A 45 14.40 -6.98 -7.76
N ILE A 46 14.21 -5.82 -8.40
CA ILE A 46 15.30 -5.09 -9.07
C ILE A 46 16.34 -4.61 -8.05
N GLY A 47 15.88 -4.10 -6.91
CA GLY A 47 16.71 -3.63 -5.81
C GLY A 47 17.62 -4.72 -5.28
N THR A 48 17.02 -5.84 -4.84
CA THR A 48 17.76 -6.92 -4.17
C THR A 48 18.60 -7.72 -5.15
N GLY A 49 18.11 -7.93 -6.36
CA GLY A 49 18.79 -8.75 -7.38
C GLY A 49 19.92 -8.02 -8.09
N PHE A 50 19.78 -6.71 -8.32
CA PHE A 50 20.69 -5.97 -9.22
C PHE A 50 21.30 -4.73 -8.56
N LEU A 51 20.49 -3.81 -8.05
CA LEU A 51 20.99 -2.48 -7.64
C LEU A 51 21.87 -2.53 -6.39
N PHE A 52 21.45 -3.33 -5.40
CA PHE A 52 22.07 -3.35 -4.08
C PHE A 52 22.63 -4.72 -3.72
N SER A 53 22.69 -5.67 -4.65
CA SER A 53 23.10 -7.06 -4.39
C SER A 53 24.48 -7.17 -3.70
N GLN A 54 25.41 -6.27 -4.04
CA GLN A 54 26.75 -6.21 -3.44
C GLN A 54 26.74 -5.84 -1.93
N LEU A 55 25.65 -5.28 -1.42
CA LEU A 55 25.51 -4.87 -0.02
C LEU A 55 24.86 -5.95 0.86
N ALA A 56 24.55 -7.13 0.30
CA ALA A 56 23.84 -8.19 1.03
C ALA A 56 24.64 -8.77 2.21
N GLY A 57 25.97 -8.66 2.16
CA GLY A 57 26.88 -9.13 3.22
C GLY A 57 26.98 -8.21 4.45
N ILE A 58 26.26 -7.07 4.47
CA ILE A 58 26.32 -6.09 5.56
C ILE A 58 25.07 -6.21 6.42
N ASN A 59 25.22 -6.51 7.71
CA ASN A 59 24.11 -6.43 8.66
C ASN A 59 23.65 -4.97 8.81
N PHE A 60 22.34 -4.74 8.81
CA PHE A 60 21.77 -3.41 9.01
C PHE A 60 20.79 -3.41 10.17
N HIS A 61 21.03 -2.53 11.14
CA HIS A 61 20.13 -2.31 12.27
C HIS A 61 19.95 -0.82 12.50
N TRP A 62 18.72 -0.34 12.39
CA TRP A 62 18.38 1.05 12.68
C TRP A 62 16.91 1.19 13.10
N PHE A 63 16.68 1.71 14.31
CA PHE A 63 15.34 1.92 14.88
C PHE A 63 14.52 0.60 14.93
N ILE A 64 13.39 0.52 14.22
CA ILE A 64 12.56 -0.69 14.12
C ILE A 64 13.02 -1.65 13.01
N PHE A 65 14.01 -1.27 12.21
CA PHE A 65 14.50 -2.07 11.10
C PHE A 65 15.66 -2.93 11.56
N ASN A 66 15.52 -4.24 11.38
CA ASN A 66 16.56 -5.22 11.64
C ASN A 66 16.64 -6.15 10.42
N TYR A 67 17.73 -6.04 9.66
CA TYR A 67 18.01 -6.85 8.49
C TYR A 67 19.35 -7.55 8.69
N SER A 68 19.28 -8.81 9.06
CA SER A 68 20.47 -9.67 9.13
C SER A 68 20.96 -10.03 7.72
N THR A 69 22.22 -10.41 7.57
CA THR A 69 22.74 -10.94 6.29
C THR A 69 21.98 -12.17 5.81
N ALA A 70 21.41 -12.96 6.72
CA ALA A 70 20.52 -14.09 6.40
C ALA A 70 19.20 -13.66 5.73
N GLU A 71 18.78 -12.41 5.95
CA GLU A 71 17.59 -11.79 5.37
C GLU A 71 17.95 -10.81 4.23
N GLY A 72 19.20 -10.86 3.76
CA GLY A 72 19.74 -10.02 2.68
C GLY A 72 20.30 -8.66 3.14
N GLY A 73 20.40 -8.43 4.45
CA GLY A 73 21.17 -7.34 5.03
C GLY A 73 20.79 -5.94 4.53
N LEU A 74 21.80 -5.08 4.38
CA LEU A 74 21.63 -3.71 3.88
C LEU A 74 21.01 -3.66 2.48
N SER A 75 21.26 -4.67 1.64
CA SER A 75 20.64 -4.80 0.31
C SER A 75 19.11 -4.83 0.40
N SER A 76 18.58 -5.72 1.24
CA SER A 76 17.13 -5.85 1.44
C SER A 76 16.51 -4.57 2.00
N PHE A 77 17.18 -3.91 2.94
CA PHE A 77 16.70 -2.65 3.50
C PHE A 77 16.60 -1.53 2.45
N LEU A 78 17.67 -1.29 1.69
CA LEU A 78 17.70 -0.23 0.67
C LEU A 78 16.70 -0.52 -0.45
N SER A 79 16.56 -1.79 -0.84
CA SER A 79 15.57 -2.24 -1.82
C SER A 79 14.15 -2.00 -1.34
N PHE A 80 13.86 -2.34 -0.08
CA PHE A 80 12.57 -2.08 0.55
C PHE A 80 12.25 -0.59 0.57
N LEU A 81 13.21 0.25 0.99
CA LEU A 81 13.00 1.70 1.06
C LEU A 81 12.73 2.29 -0.32
N LEU A 82 13.51 1.92 -1.32
CA LEU A 82 13.32 2.35 -2.70
C LEU A 82 11.96 1.90 -3.25
N ALA A 83 11.63 0.62 -3.08
CA ALA A 83 10.35 0.05 -3.50
C ALA A 83 9.17 0.74 -2.82
N TYR A 84 9.28 1.02 -1.54
CA TYR A 84 8.26 1.71 -0.77
C TYR A 84 8.04 3.13 -1.32
N VAL A 85 9.10 3.91 -1.51
CA VAL A 85 8.99 5.28 -2.06
C VAL A 85 8.36 5.27 -3.45
N CYS A 86 8.84 4.42 -4.36
CA CYS A 86 8.29 4.29 -5.71
C CYS A 86 6.80 3.89 -5.69
N ALA A 87 6.43 2.92 -4.88
CA ALA A 87 5.05 2.48 -4.73
C ALA A 87 4.15 3.60 -4.19
N GLN A 88 4.61 4.37 -3.20
CA GLN A 88 3.83 5.48 -2.66
C GLN A 88 3.64 6.62 -3.67
N ILE A 89 4.64 6.88 -4.52
CA ILE A 89 4.51 7.86 -5.60
C ILE A 89 3.45 7.40 -6.60
N VAL A 90 3.51 6.15 -7.06
CA VAL A 90 2.52 5.60 -7.99
C VAL A 90 1.13 5.58 -7.36
N ASN A 91 1.00 5.15 -6.10
CA ASN A 91 -0.26 5.16 -5.36
C ASN A 91 -0.85 6.57 -5.33
N PHE A 92 -0.06 7.60 -5.02
CA PHE A 92 -0.54 8.98 -5.01
C PHE A 92 -1.17 9.39 -6.35
N PHE A 93 -0.47 9.14 -7.45
CA PHE A 93 -0.94 9.53 -8.79
C PHE A 93 -2.15 8.70 -9.24
N VAL A 94 -2.13 7.39 -9.02
CA VAL A 94 -3.23 6.51 -9.41
C VAL A 94 -4.48 6.85 -8.62
N GLN A 95 -4.38 6.97 -7.29
CA GLN A 95 -5.52 7.31 -6.44
C GLN A 95 -6.08 8.69 -6.79
N ARG A 96 -5.20 9.68 -7.00
CA ARG A 96 -5.60 11.03 -7.37
C ARG A 96 -6.38 11.07 -8.69
N LYS A 97 -5.88 10.40 -9.72
CA LYS A 97 -6.45 10.45 -11.07
C LYS A 97 -7.69 9.58 -11.20
N PHE A 98 -7.60 8.32 -10.78
CA PHE A 98 -8.61 7.31 -11.05
C PHE A 98 -9.67 7.19 -9.95
N VAL A 99 -9.31 7.36 -8.68
CA VAL A 99 -10.25 7.14 -7.56
C VAL A 99 -10.97 8.41 -7.18
N PHE A 100 -10.21 9.46 -6.88
CA PHE A 100 -10.78 10.70 -6.38
C PHE A 100 -10.98 11.75 -7.47
N SER A 101 -10.36 11.58 -8.65
CA SER A 101 -10.37 12.54 -9.77
C SER A 101 -10.16 13.98 -9.29
N ALA A 102 -9.26 14.16 -8.32
CA ALA A 102 -9.12 15.43 -7.62
C ALA A 102 -8.39 16.47 -8.49
N THR A 103 -8.81 17.73 -8.39
CA THR A 103 -8.24 18.87 -9.15
C THR A 103 -7.33 19.76 -8.29
N ILE A 104 -7.31 19.57 -6.96
CA ILE A 104 -6.49 20.34 -6.01
C ILE A 104 -4.99 20.30 -6.37
N GLU A 105 -4.28 21.39 -6.14
CA GLU A 105 -2.82 21.47 -6.33
C GLU A 105 -2.06 20.40 -5.52
N ILE A 106 -1.17 19.67 -6.21
CA ILE A 106 -0.34 18.62 -5.61
C ILE A 106 0.49 19.16 -4.43
N ARG A 107 1.04 20.37 -4.55
CA ARG A 107 1.92 20.97 -3.52
C ARG A 107 1.24 21.13 -2.16
N LYS A 108 -0.07 21.35 -2.13
CA LYS A 108 -0.84 21.52 -0.88
C LYS A 108 -1.09 20.19 -0.17
N VAL A 109 -1.28 19.13 -0.94
CA VAL A 109 -1.72 17.82 -0.42
C VAL A 109 -0.56 16.85 -0.21
N LEU A 110 0.56 17.07 -0.90
CA LEU A 110 1.74 16.21 -0.86
C LEU A 110 2.38 16.08 0.53
N PRO A 111 2.59 17.15 1.33
CA PRO A 111 3.18 17.01 2.66
C PRO A 111 2.32 16.14 3.60
N LEU A 112 1.00 16.34 3.56
CA LEU A 112 0.08 15.54 4.36
C LEU A 112 0.02 14.08 3.90
N TYR A 113 0.11 13.84 2.60
CA TYR A 113 0.22 12.50 2.05
C TYR A 113 1.49 11.79 2.52
N ILE A 114 2.66 12.45 2.39
CA ILE A 114 3.95 11.91 2.84
C ILE A 114 3.89 11.56 4.32
N LEU A 115 3.37 12.46 5.16
CA LEU A 115 3.21 12.20 6.60
C LEU A 115 2.34 10.97 6.87
N THR A 116 1.23 10.85 6.16
CA THR A 116 0.29 9.73 6.30
C THR A 116 0.94 8.41 5.94
N VAL A 117 1.61 8.35 4.78
CA VAL A 117 2.22 7.10 4.32
C VAL A 117 3.39 6.73 5.23
N VAL A 118 4.25 7.66 5.62
CA VAL A 118 5.37 7.37 6.54
C VAL A 118 4.84 6.82 7.87
N PHE A 119 3.83 7.46 8.46
CA PHE A 119 3.21 6.97 9.69
C PHE A 119 2.61 5.57 9.53
N ALA A 120 1.81 5.35 8.49
CA ALA A 120 1.20 4.06 8.21
C ALA A 120 2.25 2.98 7.88
N GLY A 121 3.35 3.36 7.20
CA GLY A 121 4.47 2.49 6.86
C GLY A 121 5.27 2.05 8.08
N LEU A 122 5.53 2.96 9.02
CA LEU A 122 6.18 2.61 10.30
C LEU A 122 5.33 1.62 11.10
N ILE A 123 4.02 1.83 11.18
CA ILE A 123 3.09 0.87 11.80
C ILE A 123 3.14 -0.46 11.05
N SER A 124 3.20 -0.44 9.71
CA SER A 124 3.23 -1.65 8.88
C SER A 124 4.44 -2.54 9.15
N VAL A 125 5.56 -1.96 9.55
CA VAL A 125 6.80 -2.70 9.83
C VAL A 125 6.81 -3.16 11.29
N TRP A 126 6.36 -2.30 12.20
CA TRP A 126 6.40 -2.57 13.63
C TRP A 126 5.32 -3.55 14.09
N LEU A 127 4.10 -3.49 13.53
CA LEU A 127 2.94 -4.23 14.03
C LEU A 127 2.97 -5.75 13.77
N PRO A 128 3.31 -6.26 12.57
CA PRO A 128 3.19 -7.68 12.28
C PRO A 128 3.95 -8.60 13.26
N PRO A 129 5.21 -8.30 13.65
CA PRO A 129 5.92 -9.10 14.66
C PRO A 129 5.18 -9.22 16.00
N HIS A 130 4.48 -8.16 16.44
CA HIS A 130 3.72 -8.16 17.70
C HIS A 130 2.46 -9.04 17.59
N ILE A 131 1.74 -8.95 16.46
CA ILE A 131 0.57 -9.79 16.21
C ILE A 131 0.97 -11.25 16.08
N ILE A 132 2.08 -11.55 15.38
CA ILE A 132 2.61 -12.91 15.29
C ILE A 132 2.92 -13.44 16.69
N LYS A 133 3.69 -12.70 17.50
CA LYS A 133 4.06 -13.13 18.86
C LYS A 133 2.82 -13.41 19.74
N LEU A 134 1.77 -12.60 19.62
CA LEU A 134 0.53 -12.77 20.37
C LEU A 134 -0.30 -13.98 19.89
N THR A 135 -0.30 -14.25 18.59
CA THR A 135 -1.19 -15.24 17.96
C THR A 135 -0.52 -16.60 17.74
N GLN A 136 0.81 -16.65 17.71
CA GLN A 136 1.62 -17.87 17.55
C GLN A 136 1.19 -19.01 18.49
N PRO A 137 0.89 -18.78 19.80
CA PRO A 137 0.48 -19.85 20.71
C PRO A 137 -0.88 -20.49 20.37
N PHE A 138 -1.71 -19.80 19.60
CA PHE A 138 -3.09 -20.24 19.32
C PHE A 138 -3.26 -20.81 17.92
N ILE A 139 -2.58 -20.22 16.93
CA ILE A 139 -2.82 -20.53 15.50
C ILE A 139 -1.54 -20.92 14.74
N HIS A 140 -0.39 -20.96 15.41
CA HIS A 140 0.91 -21.43 14.89
C HIS A 140 1.23 -20.91 13.48
N GLY A 141 1.17 -21.78 12.47
CA GLY A 141 1.53 -21.46 11.08
C GLY A 141 0.64 -20.41 10.40
N LEU A 142 -0.56 -20.13 10.94
CA LEU A 142 -1.44 -19.09 10.41
C LEU A 142 -1.17 -17.70 11.02
N ALA A 143 -0.32 -17.60 12.05
CA ALA A 143 -0.02 -16.33 12.69
C ALA A 143 0.55 -15.26 11.73
N PRO A 144 1.49 -15.57 10.81
CA PRO A 144 1.96 -14.59 9.83
C PRO A 144 0.86 -14.12 8.88
N THR A 145 -0.03 -15.03 8.47
CA THR A 145 -1.17 -14.69 7.60
C THR A 145 -2.13 -13.76 8.30
N LEU A 146 -2.50 -14.06 9.56
CA LEU A 146 -3.37 -13.19 10.35
C LEU A 146 -2.75 -11.81 10.56
N ALA A 147 -1.45 -11.75 10.89
CA ALA A 147 -0.72 -10.50 11.04
C ALA A 147 -0.74 -9.66 9.75
N ASN A 148 -0.59 -10.30 8.58
CA ASN A 148 -0.70 -9.62 7.29
C ASN A 148 -2.12 -9.11 7.01
N VAL A 149 -3.15 -9.89 7.32
CA VAL A 149 -4.55 -9.45 7.18
C VAL A 149 -4.82 -8.23 8.05
N VAL A 150 -4.42 -8.29 9.34
CA VAL A 150 -4.56 -7.16 10.27
C VAL A 150 -3.83 -5.94 9.73
N ASN A 151 -2.60 -6.11 9.24
CA ASN A 151 -1.83 -5.03 8.66
C ASN A 151 -2.53 -4.39 7.45
N ILE A 152 -3.02 -5.19 6.49
CA ILE A 152 -3.74 -4.68 5.32
C ILE A 152 -4.99 -3.90 5.72
N VAL A 153 -5.79 -4.43 6.66
CA VAL A 153 -6.99 -3.73 7.16
C VAL A 153 -6.61 -2.40 7.77
N LEU A 154 -5.56 -2.35 8.58
CA LEU A 154 -5.08 -1.12 9.20
C LEU A 154 -4.58 -0.11 8.16
N GLN A 155 -3.88 -0.56 7.12
CA GLN A 155 -3.48 0.30 6.01
C GLN A 155 -4.69 0.91 5.31
N VAL A 156 -5.75 0.13 5.06
CA VAL A 156 -6.96 0.63 4.43
C VAL A 156 -7.68 1.64 5.33
N VAL A 157 -7.82 1.32 6.63
CA VAL A 157 -8.50 2.19 7.62
C VAL A 157 -7.75 3.50 7.86
N ILE A 158 -6.42 3.53 7.75
CA ILE A 158 -5.65 4.78 7.85
C ILE A 158 -5.68 5.55 6.53
N ASN A 159 -5.32 4.88 5.44
CA ASN A 159 -5.03 5.56 4.18
C ASN A 159 -6.31 6.00 3.45
N TYR A 160 -7.40 5.22 3.49
CA TYR A 160 -8.63 5.58 2.77
C TYR A 160 -9.27 6.86 3.34
N PRO A 161 -9.54 6.99 4.66
CA PRO A 161 -10.13 8.21 5.21
C PRO A 161 -9.22 9.43 5.06
N MET A 162 -7.91 9.26 5.25
CA MET A 162 -6.96 10.36 5.06
C MET A 162 -6.94 10.85 3.62
N MET A 163 -6.91 9.92 2.64
CA MET A 163 -6.97 10.28 1.24
C MET A 163 -8.31 10.93 0.87
N LYS A 164 -9.42 10.37 1.31
CA LYS A 164 -10.76 10.88 0.99
C LYS A 164 -11.07 12.23 1.60
N PHE A 165 -10.89 12.38 2.92
CA PHE A 165 -11.42 13.52 3.65
C PHE A 165 -10.43 14.68 3.80
N LYS A 166 -9.12 14.41 3.77
CA LYS A 166 -8.10 15.46 3.99
C LYS A 166 -7.27 15.77 2.75
N ILE A 167 -6.79 14.75 2.05
CA ILE A 167 -5.81 14.93 0.96
C ILE A 167 -6.52 15.22 -0.37
N MET A 168 -7.67 14.61 -0.62
CA MET A 168 -8.38 14.72 -1.91
C MET A 168 -9.82 15.20 -1.74
N LYS A 169 -10.05 16.05 -0.74
CA LYS A 169 -11.34 16.68 -0.48
C LYS A 169 -11.82 17.37 -1.76
N LYS A 170 -12.94 16.91 -2.33
CA LYS A 170 -13.61 17.64 -3.41
C LYS A 170 -14.20 18.90 -2.79
N GLU A 171 -13.78 20.07 -3.26
CA GLU A 171 -14.47 21.34 -2.99
C GLU A 171 -15.81 21.36 -3.72
#